data_AF-A0A8J3B708-F1
#
_entry.id   AF-A0A8J3B708-F1
#
_cell.length_a   1.000
_cell.length_b   1.000
_cell.length_c   1.000
_cell.angle_alpha   90.00
_cell.angle_beta   90.00
_cell.angle_gamma   90.00
#
_symmetry.space_group_name_H-M   'P 1'
#
loop_
_entity.id
_entity.type
_entity.pdbx_description
1 polymer ?
#
loop_
_entity_poly.entity_id
_entity_poly.type
_entity_poly.pdbx_seq_one_letter_code
_entity_poly.pdbx_strand_id
1 'polypeptide(L)'
;MEKEGFAIRTIDPTQYGVPDYYELVLIASEQTVKEKAETIRKFWRAAQRGQQYVMAHPDEGLKILLAHQEQAFPLDAEVEKKSLQMLLPRMDAGDKLFGWQDAASWEAVASWMQKSGLIRQAVAGKDCFVNVTE
;
A
#
# COMPACT_ATOMS: atom_id res chain seq x y z
N MET A 1 -18.91 -5.79 -9.14
CA MET A 1 -19.66 -7.03 -8.83
C MET A 1 -20.93 -6.82 -8.03
N GLU A 2 -20.90 -6.41 -6.75
CA GLU A 2 -22.18 -6.19 -6.02
C GLU A 2 -23.07 -5.13 -6.67
N LYS A 3 -22.47 -4.01 -7.11
CA LYS A 3 -23.15 -2.96 -7.89
C LYS A 3 -23.78 -3.49 -9.20
N GLU A 4 -23.23 -4.56 -9.76
CA GLU A 4 -23.71 -5.19 -11.00
C GLU A 4 -24.74 -6.29 -10.71
N GLY A 5 -25.17 -6.46 -9.45
CA GLY A 5 -26.19 -7.43 -9.04
C GLY A 5 -25.66 -8.83 -8.74
N PHE A 6 -24.34 -9.03 -8.71
CA PHE A 6 -23.75 -10.31 -8.33
C PHE A 6 -23.69 -10.45 -6.81
N ALA A 7 -24.16 -11.58 -6.29
CA ALA A 7 -23.93 -11.95 -4.90
C ALA A 7 -22.45 -12.26 -4.69
N ILE A 8 -21.82 -11.60 -3.70
CA ILE A 8 -20.40 -11.76 -3.41
C ILE A 8 -20.21 -12.40 -2.03
N ARG A 9 -19.27 -13.34 -1.99
CA ARG A 9 -18.73 -13.88 -0.75
C ARG A 9 -17.26 -13.51 -0.69
N THR A 10 -16.86 -12.84 0.39
CA THR A 10 -15.47 -12.54 0.67
C THR A 10 -14.88 -13.61 1.60
N ILE A 11 -13.60 -13.90 1.42
CA ILE A 11 -12.81 -14.73 2.31
C ILE A 11 -11.62 -13.89 2.70
N ASP A 12 -11.48 -13.59 3.98
CA ASP A 12 -10.34 -12.84 4.50
C ASP A 12 -9.17 -13.81 4.71
N PRO A 13 -8.09 -13.74 3.89
CA PRO A 13 -6.99 -14.69 3.98
C PRO A 13 -6.28 -14.66 5.33
N THR A 14 -6.36 -13.55 6.08
CA THR A 14 -5.75 -13.42 7.41
C THR A 14 -6.41 -14.36 8.44
N GLN A 15 -7.67 -14.73 8.22
CA GLN A 15 -8.40 -15.72 9.02
C GLN A 15 -8.03 -17.16 8.68
N TYR A 16 -7.24 -17.37 7.61
CA TYR A 16 -6.86 -18.69 7.11
C TYR A 16 -5.34 -18.88 7.04
N GLY A 17 -4.59 -18.18 7.90
CA GLY A 17 -3.15 -18.43 8.12
C GLY A 17 -2.21 -17.65 7.21
N VAL A 18 -2.72 -16.75 6.36
CA VAL A 18 -1.89 -15.72 5.74
C VAL A 18 -1.62 -14.63 6.80
N PRO A 19 -0.38 -14.17 7.00
CA PRO A 19 -0.09 -13.10 7.95
C PRO A 19 -0.79 -11.79 7.53
N ASP A 20 -0.92 -10.85 8.45
CA ASP A 20 -1.26 -9.47 8.09
C ASP A 20 -0.01 -8.81 7.46
N TYR A 21 -0.15 -8.28 6.25
CA TYR A 21 0.96 -7.79 5.43
C TYR A 21 0.64 -6.44 4.78
N TYR A 22 1.68 -5.72 4.37
CA TYR A 22 1.51 -4.52 3.55
C TYR A 22 0.99 -4.90 2.16
N GLU A 23 -0.32 -4.72 1.93
CA GLU A 23 -0.98 -5.04 0.67
C GLU A 23 -0.36 -4.30 -0.54
N LEU A 24 0.12 -3.08 -0.32
CA LEU A 24 0.78 -2.29 -1.35
C LEU A 24 1.99 -1.52 -0.79
N VAL A 25 3.12 -1.62 -1.48
CA VAL A 25 4.37 -0.90 -1.13
C VAL A 25 4.97 -0.26 -2.38
N LEU A 26 5.69 0.84 -2.20
CA LEU A 26 6.52 1.43 -3.25
C LEU A 26 7.89 0.77 -3.24
N ILE A 27 8.33 0.26 -4.40
CA ILE A 27 9.62 -0.42 -4.54
C ILE A 27 10.59 0.37 -5.42
N ALA A 28 11.88 0.22 -5.16
CA ALA A 28 12.98 0.70 -6.00
C ALA A 28 14.13 -0.31 -5.93
N SER A 29 14.98 -0.36 -6.97
CA SER A 29 16.19 -1.19 -6.91
C SER A 29 17.19 -0.65 -5.89
N GLU A 30 18.00 -1.52 -5.29
CA GLU A 30 19.08 -1.13 -4.37
C GLU A 30 20.01 -0.08 -4.99
N GLN A 31 20.35 -0.25 -6.28
CA GLN A 31 21.15 0.72 -7.03
C GLN A 31 20.47 2.09 -7.07
N THR A 32 19.15 2.15 -7.35
CA THR A 32 18.40 3.41 -7.39
C THR A 32 18.33 4.06 -6.01
N VAL A 33 18.14 3.27 -4.95
CA VAL A 33 18.15 3.75 -3.57
C VAL A 33 19.50 4.38 -3.24
N LYS A 34 20.61 3.74 -3.61
CA LYS A 34 21.96 4.23 -3.35
C LYS A 34 22.31 5.47 -4.16
N GLU A 35 22.04 5.47 -5.46
CA GLU A 35 22.47 6.53 -6.38
C GLU A 35 21.53 7.74 -6.37
N LYS A 36 20.25 7.55 -6.06
CA LYS A 36 19.21 8.60 -6.15
C LYS A 36 18.47 8.84 -4.83
N ALA A 37 19.11 8.60 -3.69
CA ALA A 37 18.53 8.79 -2.36
C ALA A 37 17.85 10.16 -2.17
N GLU A 38 18.52 11.25 -2.57
CA GLU A 38 17.97 12.61 -2.56
C GLU A 38 16.65 12.74 -3.34
N THR A 39 16.60 12.16 -4.54
CA THR A 39 15.42 12.20 -5.41
C THR A 39 14.28 11.39 -4.81
N ILE A 40 14.58 10.21 -4.26
CA ILE A 40 13.59 9.35 -3.60
C ILE A 40 12.98 10.07 -2.39
N ARG A 41 13.80 10.72 -1.55
CA ARG A 41 13.31 11.51 -0.42
C ARG A 41 12.40 12.65 -0.85
N LYS A 42 12.76 13.38 -1.92
CA LYS A 42 11.93 14.46 -2.49
C LYS A 42 10.62 13.92 -3.05
N PHE A 43 10.66 12.81 -3.77
CA PHE A 43 9.48 12.12 -4.29
C PHE A 43 8.56 11.70 -3.14
N TRP A 44 9.10 11.03 -2.11
CA TRP A 44 8.31 10.53 -0.99
C TRP A 44 7.69 11.66 -0.17
N ARG A 45 8.42 12.76 0.05
CA ARG A 45 7.87 13.96 0.68
C ARG A 45 6.70 14.56 -0.10
N ALA A 46 6.78 14.56 -1.43
CA ALA A 46 5.66 15.01 -2.27
C ALA A 46 4.47 14.06 -2.18
N ALA A 47 4.70 12.75 -2.25
CA ALA A 47 3.67 11.73 -2.09
C ALA A 47 2.97 11.81 -0.73
N GLN A 48 3.72 12.00 0.36
CA GLN A 48 3.18 12.18 1.71
C GLN A 48 2.27 13.42 1.80
N ARG A 49 2.64 14.54 1.15
CA ARG A 49 1.76 15.72 1.09
C ARG A 49 0.48 15.44 0.31
N GLY A 50 0.57 14.68 -0.78
CA GLY A 50 -0.59 14.20 -1.53
C GLY A 50 -1.51 13.34 -0.66
N GLN A 51 -0.95 12.37 0.07
CA GLN A 51 -1.71 11.54 1.00
C GLN A 51 -2.42 12.36 2.08
N GLN A 52 -1.70 13.29 2.72
CA GLN A 52 -2.26 14.19 3.73
C GLN A 52 -3.41 15.03 3.16
N TYR A 53 -3.26 15.52 1.92
CA TYR A 53 -4.34 16.24 1.23
C TYR A 53 -5.57 15.35 1.02
N VAL A 54 -5.39 14.13 0.51
CA VAL A 54 -6.50 13.20 0.27
C VAL A 54 -7.19 12.81 1.59
N MET A 55 -6.45 12.62 2.68
CA MET A 55 -7.03 12.36 4.00
C MET A 55 -7.89 13.52 4.49
N ALA A 56 -7.45 14.77 4.28
CA ALA A 56 -8.19 15.96 4.68
C ALA A 56 -9.35 16.33 3.70
N HIS A 57 -9.21 15.97 2.43
CA HIS A 57 -10.12 16.33 1.33
C HIS A 57 -10.46 15.12 0.45
N PRO A 58 -11.12 14.08 0.99
CA PRO A 58 -11.29 12.81 0.28
C PRO A 58 -12.10 12.92 -1.02
N ASP A 59 -13.17 13.73 -1.03
CA ASP A 59 -13.98 13.93 -2.24
C ASP A 59 -13.19 14.68 -3.34
N GLU A 60 -12.32 15.62 -2.96
CA GLU A 60 -11.47 16.34 -3.92
C GLU A 60 -10.36 15.43 -4.47
N GLY A 61 -9.73 14.63 -3.60
CA GLY A 61 -8.75 13.62 -3.99
C GLY A 61 -9.34 12.62 -4.98
N LEU A 62 -10.55 12.13 -4.71
CA LEU A 62 -11.27 11.23 -5.61
C LEU A 62 -11.59 11.91 -6.95
N LYS A 63 -12.03 13.17 -6.93
CA LYS A 63 -12.28 13.93 -8.17
C LYS A 63 -11.03 14.05 -9.04
N ILE A 64 -9.86 14.26 -8.44
CA ILE A 64 -8.58 14.28 -9.15
C ILE A 64 -8.31 12.91 -9.78
N LEU A 65 -8.45 11.82 -9.01
CA LEU A 65 -8.28 10.45 -9.55
C LEU A 65 -9.19 10.20 -10.76
N LEU A 66 -10.49 10.50 -10.65
CA LEU A 66 -11.45 10.28 -11.73
C LEU A 66 -11.17 11.14 -12.97
N ALA A 67 -10.60 12.34 -12.80
CA ALA A 67 -10.20 13.19 -13.92
C ALA A 67 -8.93 12.68 -14.64
N HIS A 68 -8.09 11.90 -13.95
CA HIS A 68 -6.82 11.38 -14.45
C HIS A 68 -6.82 9.86 -14.66
N GLN A 69 -7.98 9.22 -14.61
CA GLN A 69 -8.11 7.78 -14.81
C GLN A 69 -7.67 7.35 -16.22
N GLU A 70 -7.16 6.13 -16.33
CA GLU A 70 -6.87 5.52 -17.62
C GLU A 70 -8.18 5.15 -18.35
N GLN A 71 -8.38 5.67 -19.56
CA GLN A 71 -9.63 5.47 -20.30
C GLN A 71 -9.91 4.00 -20.64
N ALA A 72 -8.86 3.17 -20.72
CA ALA A 72 -8.99 1.74 -20.92
C ALA A 72 -9.57 0.98 -19.70
N PHE A 73 -9.53 1.60 -18.51
CA PHE A 73 -10.02 1.05 -17.25
C PHE A 73 -10.94 2.09 -16.57
N PRO A 74 -12.16 2.31 -17.11
CA PRO A 74 -13.05 3.33 -16.58
C PRO A 74 -13.45 3.01 -15.13
N LEU A 75 -13.22 3.96 -14.26
CA LEU A 75 -13.57 3.96 -12.85
C LEU A 75 -15.00 4.44 -12.66
N ASP A 76 -15.72 3.75 -11.79
CA ASP A 76 -17.07 4.13 -11.39
C ASP A 76 -17.03 4.96 -10.11
N ALA A 77 -17.52 6.20 -10.17
CA ALA A 77 -17.39 7.16 -9.07
C ALA A 77 -17.99 6.67 -7.73
N GLU A 78 -19.10 5.93 -7.77
CA GLU A 78 -19.75 5.42 -6.54
C GLU A 78 -18.97 4.23 -5.96
N VAL A 79 -18.39 3.39 -6.81
CA VAL A 79 -17.50 2.30 -6.39
C VAL A 79 -16.23 2.88 -5.78
N GLU A 80 -15.60 3.84 -6.45
CA GLU A 80 -14.35 4.44 -5.97
C GLU A 80 -14.54 5.26 -4.69
N LYS A 81 -15.71 5.89 -4.50
CA LYS A 81 -16.03 6.56 -3.23
C LYS A 81 -16.06 5.58 -2.06
N LYS A 82 -16.70 4.43 -2.23
CA LYS A 82 -16.70 3.37 -1.21
C LYS A 82 -15.30 2.77 -1.02
N SER A 83 -14.55 2.58 -2.11
CA SER A 83 -13.17 2.13 -2.09
C SER A 83 -12.29 3.05 -1.23
N LEU A 84 -12.31 4.36 -1.51
CA LEU A 84 -11.51 5.34 -0.77
C LEU A 84 -11.89 5.37 0.73
N GLN A 85 -13.19 5.30 1.06
CA GLN A 85 -13.64 5.22 2.45
C GLN A 85 -13.11 3.99 3.19
N MET A 86 -12.96 2.86 2.50
CA MET A 86 -12.37 1.64 3.07
C MET A 86 -10.84 1.75 3.16
N LEU A 87 -10.18 2.40 2.21
CA LEU A 87 -8.72 2.49 2.14
C LEU A 87 -8.15 3.50 3.13
N LEU A 88 -8.80 4.64 3.35
CA LEU A 88 -8.26 5.72 4.21
C LEU A 88 -7.84 5.25 5.61
N PRO A 89 -8.66 4.49 6.36
CA PRO A 89 -8.24 3.97 7.67
C PRO A 89 -7.09 2.94 7.59
N ARG A 90 -6.95 2.23 6.47
CA ARG A 90 -5.88 1.22 6.26
C ARG A 90 -4.56 1.85 5.86
N MET A 91 -4.59 3.06 5.31
CA MET A 91 -3.40 3.83 4.95
C MET A 91 -2.91 4.74 6.10
N ASP A 92 -3.64 4.79 7.22
CA ASP A 92 -3.24 5.55 8.39
C ASP A 92 -2.09 4.86 9.13
N ALA A 93 -0.98 5.57 9.27
CA ALA A 93 0.22 5.07 9.94
C ALA A 93 0.25 5.42 11.45
N GLY A 94 -0.84 5.96 11.99
CA GLY A 94 -0.98 6.30 13.41
C GLY A 94 -0.02 7.40 13.85
N ASP A 95 0.89 7.10 14.78
CA ASP A 95 1.91 8.03 15.25
C ASP A 95 3.11 8.14 14.29
N LYS A 96 3.16 7.30 13.24
CA LYS A 96 4.24 7.30 12.25
C LYS A 96 3.89 8.13 11.01
N LEU A 97 4.92 8.44 10.24
CA LEU A 97 4.74 9.08 8.94
C LEU A 97 4.19 8.08 7.92
N PHE A 98 3.41 8.57 6.96
CA PHE A 98 2.85 7.76 5.88
C PHE A 98 3.94 6.92 5.17
N GLY A 99 3.63 5.62 5.02
CA GLY A 99 4.50 4.58 4.46
C GLY A 99 5.74 4.24 5.26
N TRP A 100 5.78 4.60 6.55
CA TRP A 100 6.69 3.96 7.49
C TRP A 100 6.39 2.46 7.58
N GLN A 101 7.43 1.65 7.64
CA GLN A 101 7.34 0.19 7.65
C GLN A 101 8.01 -0.41 8.88
N ASP A 102 7.41 -1.50 9.39
CA ASP A 102 7.87 -2.29 10.53
C ASP A 102 8.59 -3.56 10.07
N ALA A 103 9.77 -3.80 10.62
CA ALA A 103 10.51 -5.04 10.39
C ALA A 103 9.75 -6.28 10.85
N ALA A 104 8.90 -6.18 11.88
CA ALA A 104 8.13 -7.32 12.38
C ALA A 104 7.10 -7.82 11.36
N SER A 105 6.48 -6.91 10.60
CA SER A 105 5.54 -7.28 9.52
C SER A 105 6.27 -8.01 8.40
N TRP A 106 7.42 -7.50 7.96
CA TRP A 106 8.26 -8.16 6.95
C TRP A 106 8.77 -9.54 7.41
N GLU A 107 9.18 -9.67 8.68
CA GLU A 107 9.64 -10.93 9.25
C GLU A 107 8.52 -11.98 9.31
N ALA A 108 7.30 -11.57 9.67
CA ALA A 108 6.13 -12.45 9.69
C ALA A 108 5.84 -13.02 8.29
N VAL A 109 5.88 -12.17 7.26
CA VAL A 109 5.68 -12.58 5.86
C VAL A 109 6.80 -13.50 5.38
N ALA A 110 8.07 -13.13 5.59
CA ALA A 110 9.22 -13.95 5.18
C ALA A 110 9.18 -15.35 5.84
N SER A 111 8.89 -15.39 7.14
CA SER A 111 8.73 -16.64 7.89
C SER A 111 7.56 -17.49 7.37
N TRP A 112 6.42 -16.87 7.08
CA TRP A 112 5.27 -17.56 6.51
C TRP A 112 5.57 -18.12 5.11
N MET A 113 6.21 -17.33 4.24
CA MET A 113 6.62 -17.77 2.90
C MET A 113 7.60 -18.94 2.96
N GLN A 114 8.55 -18.93 3.90
CA GLN A 114 9.50 -20.03 4.08
C GLN A 114 8.81 -21.31 4.56
N LYS A 115 7.95 -21.21 5.60
CA LYS A 115 7.18 -22.35 6.12
C LYS A 115 6.24 -22.94 5.07
N SER A 116 5.72 -22.10 4.18
CA SER A 116 4.84 -22.49 3.07
C SER A 116 5.60 -22.99 1.84
N GLY A 117 6.95 -22.99 1.87
CA GLY A 117 7.79 -23.46 0.76
C GLY A 117 7.87 -22.52 -0.44
N LEU A 118 7.40 -21.27 -0.30
CA LEU A 118 7.42 -20.25 -1.37
C LEU A 118 8.83 -19.66 -1.57
N ILE A 119 9.63 -19.60 -0.50
CA ILE A 119 11.03 -19.20 -0.56
C ILE A 119 11.93 -20.27 0.06
N ARG A 120 13.11 -20.45 -0.52
CA ARG A 120 14.11 -21.45 -0.07
C ARG A 120 15.08 -20.87 0.95
N GLN A 121 15.45 -19.60 0.78
CA GLN A 121 16.40 -18.92 1.64
C GLN A 121 15.65 -18.07 2.64
N ALA A 122 16.13 -18.06 3.89
CA ALA A 122 15.64 -17.14 4.89
C ALA A 122 16.03 -15.71 4.49
N VAL A 123 15.09 -14.78 4.62
CA VAL A 123 15.29 -13.36 4.40
C VAL A 123 14.97 -12.65 5.70
N ALA A 124 15.90 -11.84 6.22
CA ALA A 124 15.64 -11.07 7.41
C ALA A 124 14.73 -9.88 7.08
N GLY A 125 13.65 -9.68 7.83
CA GLY A 125 12.66 -8.63 7.51
C GLY A 125 13.26 -7.23 7.40
N LYS A 126 14.29 -6.92 8.19
CA LYS A 126 15.03 -5.64 8.16
C LYS A 126 15.77 -5.37 6.83
N ASP A 127 16.07 -6.40 6.05
CA ASP A 127 16.77 -6.27 4.78
C ASP A 127 15.76 -6.08 3.60
N CYS A 128 14.46 -6.19 3.87
CA CYS A 128 13.40 -6.09 2.85
C CYS A 128 12.92 -4.65 2.57
N PHE A 129 13.28 -3.68 3.41
CA PHE A 129 12.78 -2.32 3.29
C PHE A 129 13.78 -1.28 3.82
N VAL A 130 13.54 -0.03 3.46
CA VAL A 130 14.19 1.15 4.06
C VAL A 130 13.13 2.21 4.32
N ASN A 131 13.18 2.84 5.50
CA ASN A 131 12.36 4.03 5.76
C ASN A 131 13.11 5.27 5.24
N VAL A 132 12.54 5.93 4.23
CA VAL A 132 13.16 7.08 3.53
C VAL A 132 12.73 8.43 4.11
N THR A 133 12.09 8.45 5.27
CA THR A 133 11.38 9.61 5.83
C THR A 133 12.24 10.55 6.70
N GLU A 134 13.57 10.53 6.54
CA GLU A 134 14.52 11.47 7.18
C GLU A 134 15.16 12.46 6.18
#